data_AF-A0A3L7WWE6-F1
#
_entry.id   AF-A0A3L7WWE6-F1
#
_cell.length_a   1.000
_cell.length_b   1.000
_cell.length_c   1.000
_cell.angle_alpha   90.00
_cell.angle_beta   90.00
_cell.angle_gamma   90.00
#
_symmetry.space_group_name_H-M   'P 1'
#
loop_
_entity.id
_entity.type
_entity.pdbx_description
1 polymer ?
#
loop_
_entity_poly.entity_id
_entity_poly.type
_entity_poly.pdbx_seq_one_letter_code
_entity_poly.pdbx_strand_id
1 'polypeptide(L)'
;MPEDVIAIAGLLSELGFVMLASQRRARKHLEAAGLTNPSKKNILRSKRDAVEEVVRTSIARSCGAPACARVLASSGRELIEVDPPFCEVCRGSEGERALLEMADALVAAGRPRLLVLGGSPGSRTHIRDTLRGRPIHLELLEGDRPTGEKRARELSAGADVIVIWGGTILDHKVSQPFADLGEFSAKRITVAQRGAGSLARAVIEHLRRTS
;
A
#
# COMPACT_ATOMS: atom_id res chain seq x y z
N MET A 1 29.07 -38.37 0.81
CA MET A 1 28.13 -37.34 0.30
C MET A 1 28.71 -36.01 0.73
N PRO A 2 29.09 -35.10 -0.19
CA PRO A 2 29.47 -33.75 0.23
C PRO A 2 28.33 -33.13 1.03
N GLU A 3 28.63 -32.44 2.13
CA GLU A 3 27.61 -31.70 2.86
C GLU A 3 26.93 -30.71 1.91
N ASP A 4 25.62 -30.85 1.69
CA ASP A 4 24.83 -29.96 0.85
C ASP A 4 24.68 -28.61 1.55
N VAL A 5 25.65 -27.74 1.30
CA VAL A 5 25.74 -26.40 1.85
C VAL A 5 25.42 -25.35 0.79
N ILE A 6 24.85 -24.24 1.24
CA ILE A 6 24.55 -23.06 0.43
C ILE A 6 25.24 -21.83 1.01
N ALA A 7 25.63 -20.89 0.15
CA ALA A 7 26.19 -19.63 0.59
C ALA A 7 25.12 -18.80 1.33
N ILE A 8 25.45 -18.30 2.51
CA ILE A 8 24.50 -17.49 3.32
C ILE A 8 24.07 -16.24 2.57
N ALA A 9 24.99 -15.58 1.87
CA ALA A 9 24.68 -14.41 1.06
C ALA A 9 23.70 -14.76 -0.08
N GLY A 10 23.86 -15.92 -0.73
CA GLY A 10 22.95 -16.39 -1.77
C GLY A 10 21.55 -16.66 -1.21
N LEU A 11 21.46 -17.36 -0.09
CA LEU A 11 20.19 -17.60 0.60
C LEU A 11 19.48 -16.29 0.99
N LEU A 12 20.22 -15.33 1.55
CA LEU A 12 19.65 -14.03 1.91
C LEU A 12 19.18 -13.23 0.69
N SER A 13 19.92 -13.27 -0.42
CA SER A 13 19.49 -12.66 -1.69
C SER A 13 18.19 -13.28 -2.21
N GLU A 14 18.05 -14.61 -2.14
CA GLU A 14 16.81 -15.30 -2.54
C GLU A 14 15.60 -14.95 -1.66
N LEU A 15 15.84 -14.47 -0.44
CA LEU A 15 14.81 -13.95 0.47
C LEU A 15 14.58 -12.43 0.31
N GLY A 16 15.20 -11.81 -0.70
CA GLY A 16 15.04 -10.42 -1.07
C GLY A 16 16.07 -9.45 -0.48
N PHE A 17 17.01 -9.91 0.36
CA PHE A 17 18.05 -9.05 0.94
C PHE A 17 19.21 -8.88 -0.05
N VAL A 18 19.04 -8.01 -1.05
CA VAL A 18 20.05 -7.81 -2.10
C VAL A 18 21.15 -6.83 -1.67
N MET A 19 20.78 -5.80 -0.91
CA MET A 19 21.75 -4.80 -0.43
C MET A 19 22.66 -5.37 0.66
N LEU A 20 23.96 -5.07 0.58
CA LEU A 20 24.96 -5.55 1.55
C LEU A 20 24.62 -5.14 3.00
N ALA A 21 24.08 -3.93 3.20
CA ALA A 21 23.63 -3.47 4.51
C ALA A 21 22.47 -4.33 5.04
N SER A 22 21.50 -4.66 4.20
CA SER A 22 20.38 -5.53 4.53
C SER A 22 20.84 -6.96 4.85
N GLN A 23 21.76 -7.52 4.05
CA GLN A 23 22.33 -8.85 4.32
C GLN A 23 23.04 -8.89 5.66
N ARG A 24 23.84 -7.87 5.99
CA ARG A 24 24.53 -7.78 7.27
C ARG A 24 23.55 -7.74 8.44
N ARG A 25 22.46 -6.98 8.33
CA ARG A 25 21.43 -6.89 9.37
C ARG A 25 20.65 -8.20 9.50
N ALA A 26 20.16 -8.76 8.40
CA ALA A 26 19.45 -10.03 8.40
C ALA A 26 20.31 -11.18 8.97
N ARG A 27 21.60 -11.20 8.64
CA ARG A 27 22.55 -12.18 9.17
C ARG A 27 22.70 -12.12 10.70
N LYS A 28 22.64 -10.94 11.31
CA LYS A 28 22.71 -10.82 12.78
C LYS A 28 21.56 -11.57 13.47
N HIS A 29 20.36 -11.59 12.86
CA HIS A 29 19.25 -12.41 13.37
C HIS A 29 19.54 -13.90 13.27
N LEU A 30 20.14 -14.35 12.16
CA LEU A 30 20.52 -15.76 12.00
C LEU A 30 21.61 -16.18 12.99
N GLU A 31 22.54 -15.28 13.31
CA GLU A 31 23.58 -15.49 14.32
C GLU A 31 22.98 -15.54 15.74
N ALA A 32 22.09 -14.61 16.07
CA ALA A 32 21.36 -14.60 17.34
C ALA A 32 20.51 -15.86 17.55
N ALA A 33 19.95 -16.41 16.47
CA ALA A 33 19.21 -17.67 16.48
C ALA A 33 20.09 -18.94 16.47
N GLY A 34 21.42 -18.81 16.49
CA GLY A 34 22.35 -19.95 16.49
C GLY A 34 22.39 -20.74 15.16
N LEU A 35 21.83 -20.19 14.08
CA LEU A 35 21.81 -20.85 12.77
C LEU A 35 23.18 -20.79 12.07
N THR A 36 23.94 -19.73 12.34
CA THR A 36 25.29 -19.50 11.84
C THR A 36 26.15 -18.74 12.86
N ASN A 37 27.40 -18.42 12.52
CA ASN A 37 28.29 -17.56 13.30
C ASN A 37 28.98 -16.54 12.39
N PRO A 38 29.68 -15.52 12.94
CA PRO A 38 30.31 -14.47 12.13
C PRO A 38 31.36 -14.94 11.11
N SER A 39 32.04 -16.07 11.36
CA SER A 39 33.10 -16.57 10.47
C SER A 39 32.57 -17.45 9.33
N LYS A 40 31.39 -18.07 9.47
CA LYS A 40 30.82 -18.96 8.45
C LYS A 40 30.37 -18.21 7.21
N LYS A 41 30.72 -18.71 6.02
CA LYS A 41 30.20 -18.19 4.74
C LYS A 41 29.05 -19.04 4.18
N ASN A 42 28.98 -20.29 4.61
CA ASN A 42 28.01 -21.28 4.15
C ASN A 42 27.15 -21.77 5.32
N ILE A 43 25.96 -22.26 4.99
CA ILE A 43 25.01 -22.89 5.90
C ILE A 43 24.50 -24.19 5.27
N LEU A 44 24.18 -25.19 6.09
CA LEU A 44 23.57 -26.43 5.61
C LEU A 44 22.22 -26.12 4.96
N ARG A 45 21.93 -26.72 3.80
CA ARG A 45 20.65 -26.53 3.10
C ARG A 45 19.45 -26.91 3.97
N SER A 46 19.59 -27.93 4.81
CA SER A 46 18.56 -28.36 5.76
C SER A 46 18.14 -27.30 6.78
N LYS A 47 18.92 -26.21 6.95
CA LYS A 47 18.57 -25.08 7.82
C LYS A 47 17.73 -24.01 7.12
N ARG A 48 17.39 -24.15 5.83
CA ARG A 48 16.61 -23.15 5.07
C ARG A 48 15.32 -22.78 5.80
N ASP A 49 14.50 -23.75 6.18
CA ASP A 49 13.19 -23.48 6.79
C ASP A 49 13.34 -22.72 8.11
N ALA A 50 14.37 -23.04 8.89
CA ALA A 50 14.69 -22.31 10.13
C ALA A 50 15.15 -20.85 9.85
N VAL A 51 15.88 -20.62 8.76
CA VAL A 51 16.26 -19.26 8.32
C VAL A 51 15.02 -18.48 7.90
N GLU A 52 14.14 -19.07 7.10
CA GLU A 52 12.88 -18.44 6.66
C GLU A 52 11.98 -18.10 7.85
N GLU A 53 11.94 -18.96 8.86
CA GLU A 53 11.19 -18.74 10.08
C GLU A 53 11.76 -17.56 10.91
N VAL A 54 13.07 -17.48 11.08
CA VAL A 54 13.72 -16.34 11.75
C VAL A 54 13.43 -15.04 11.00
N VAL A 55 13.52 -15.06 9.66
CA VAL A 55 13.21 -13.88 8.84
C VAL A 55 11.74 -13.46 9.04
N ARG A 56 10.81 -14.41 8.96
CA ARG A 56 9.37 -14.14 9.11
C ARG A 56 9.03 -13.54 10.48
N THR A 57 9.62 -14.07 11.54
CA THR A 57 9.27 -13.72 12.92
C THR A 57 10.02 -12.51 13.47
N SER A 58 11.23 -12.23 12.98
CA SER A 58 12.11 -11.21 13.57
C SER A 58 12.31 -9.98 12.69
N ILE A 59 12.03 -10.09 11.38
CA ILE A 59 12.32 -9.04 10.40
C ILE A 59 11.03 -8.60 9.70
N ALA A 60 10.76 -7.30 9.71
CA ALA A 60 9.75 -6.69 8.87
C ALA A 60 10.36 -6.27 7.54
N ARG A 61 9.97 -6.93 6.46
CA ARG A 61 10.56 -6.73 5.13
C ARG A 61 9.89 -5.59 4.36
N SER A 62 10.62 -4.51 4.15
CA SER A 62 10.15 -3.29 3.45
C SER A 62 10.88 -3.08 2.13
N CYS A 63 10.21 -2.52 1.12
CA CYS A 63 10.86 -2.08 -0.12
C CYS A 63 11.56 -0.71 -0.02
N GLY A 64 11.75 -0.18 1.19
CA GLY A 64 12.33 1.14 1.42
C GLY A 64 11.34 2.32 1.27
N ALA A 65 10.18 2.11 0.64
CA ALA A 65 9.16 3.14 0.51
C ALA A 65 8.62 3.58 1.90
N PRO A 66 8.56 4.89 2.20
CA PRO A 66 8.11 5.39 3.51
C PRO A 66 6.70 4.92 3.91
N ALA A 67 5.79 4.80 2.94
CA ALA A 67 4.43 4.32 3.19
C ALA A 67 4.40 2.86 3.65
N CYS A 68 5.23 1.99 3.06
CA CYS A 68 5.37 0.59 3.50
C CYS A 68 6.06 0.50 4.86
N ALA A 69 7.11 1.32 5.07
CA ALA A 69 7.81 1.39 6.36
C ALA A 69 6.88 1.75 7.51
N ARG A 70 5.98 2.74 7.33
CA ARG A 70 4.98 3.12 8.33
C ARG A 70 4.01 2.00 8.70
N VAL A 71 3.56 1.21 7.73
CA VAL A 71 2.71 0.03 8.01
C VAL A 71 3.44 -0.96 8.91
N LEU A 72 4.70 -1.22 8.59
CA LEU A 72 5.51 -2.23 9.28
C LEU A 72 6.06 -1.77 10.64
N ALA A 73 6.11 -0.46 10.90
CA ALA A 73 6.65 0.12 12.14
C ALA A 73 5.93 -0.40 13.41
N SER A 74 4.65 -0.77 13.29
CA SER A 74 3.86 -1.30 14.41
C SER A 74 4.10 -2.79 14.70
N SER A 75 4.88 -3.49 13.86
CA SER A 75 5.02 -4.96 13.96
C SER A 75 5.95 -5.44 15.08
N GLY A 76 6.72 -4.55 15.72
CA GLY A 76 7.73 -4.91 16.73
C GLY A 76 8.97 -5.65 16.20
N ARG A 77 9.02 -5.94 14.90
CA ARG A 77 10.14 -6.58 14.21
C ARG A 77 11.12 -5.54 13.66
N GLU A 78 12.38 -5.93 13.44
CA GLU A 78 13.36 -5.00 12.84
C GLU A 78 12.99 -4.73 11.37
N LEU A 79 12.84 -3.46 11.02
CA LEU A 79 12.58 -3.07 9.63
C LEU A 79 13.84 -3.17 8.79
N ILE A 80 13.89 -4.10 7.85
CA ILE A 80 15.02 -4.29 6.94
C ILE A 80 14.54 -4.17 5.49
N GLU A 81 15.33 -3.47 4.68
CA GLU A 81 15.04 -3.27 3.27
C GLU A 81 15.30 -4.53 2.46
N VAL A 82 14.35 -4.86 1.59
CA VAL A 82 14.39 -5.96 0.62
C VAL A 82 13.99 -5.45 -0.77
N ASP A 83 14.27 -6.24 -1.79
CA ASP A 83 13.77 -5.97 -3.14
C ASP A 83 12.23 -5.90 -3.16
N PRO A 84 11.64 -5.06 -4.03
CA PRO A 84 10.20 -4.76 -3.98
C PRO A 84 9.26 -5.97 -3.95
N PRO A 85 9.47 -7.05 -4.75
CA PRO A 85 8.61 -8.23 -4.71
C PRO A 85 8.53 -8.93 -3.35
N PHE A 86 9.55 -8.76 -2.50
CA PHE A 86 9.64 -9.36 -1.16
C PHE A 86 9.05 -8.46 -0.06
N CYS A 87 8.61 -7.25 -0.38
CA CYS A 87 7.99 -6.38 0.59
C CYS A 87 6.68 -7.00 1.11
N GLU A 88 6.54 -7.07 2.43
CA GLU A 88 5.35 -7.65 3.07
C GLU A 88 4.09 -6.81 2.89
N VAL A 89 4.26 -5.54 2.54
CA VAL A 89 3.15 -4.60 2.37
C VAL A 89 2.70 -4.56 0.92
N CYS A 90 3.56 -4.13 -0.01
CA CYS A 90 3.16 -3.89 -1.38
C CYS A 90 3.49 -5.02 -2.36
N ARG A 91 4.37 -5.97 -1.98
CA ARG A 91 4.83 -7.06 -2.86
C ARG A 91 5.28 -6.57 -4.25
N GLY A 92 5.82 -5.36 -4.33
CA GLY A 92 6.26 -4.70 -5.56
C GLY A 92 5.20 -3.88 -6.30
N SER A 93 3.93 -3.96 -5.90
CA SER A 93 2.82 -3.23 -6.52
C SER A 93 2.99 -1.72 -6.38
N GLU A 94 3.11 -1.04 -7.52
CA GLU A 94 3.08 0.43 -7.58
C GLU A 94 1.71 0.99 -7.17
N GLY A 95 0.62 0.30 -7.54
CA GLY A 95 -0.74 0.72 -7.23
C GLY A 95 -1.01 0.71 -5.73
N GLU A 96 -0.57 -0.35 -5.03
CA GLU A 96 -0.72 -0.43 -3.57
C GLU A 96 0.11 0.63 -2.87
N ARG A 97 1.37 0.84 -3.30
CA ARG A 97 2.20 1.93 -2.76
C ARG A 97 1.53 3.29 -2.93
N ALA A 98 1.03 3.59 -4.13
CA ALA A 98 0.37 4.86 -4.41
C ALA A 98 -0.87 5.06 -3.51
N LEU A 99 -1.68 4.01 -3.28
CA LEU A 99 -2.82 4.09 -2.36
C LEU A 99 -2.39 4.39 -0.92
N LEU A 100 -1.33 3.74 -0.43
CA LEU A 100 -0.82 3.99 0.91
C LEU A 100 -0.25 5.41 1.05
N GLU A 101 0.46 5.89 0.03
CA GLU A 101 0.96 7.26 -0.03
C GLU A 101 -0.18 8.29 -0.06
N MET A 102 -1.26 7.99 -0.80
CA MET A 102 -2.47 8.82 -0.82
C MET A 102 -3.11 8.91 0.56
N ALA A 103 -3.23 7.79 1.27
CA ALA A 103 -3.77 7.78 2.63
C ALA A 103 -2.93 8.64 3.58
N ASP A 104 -1.60 8.51 3.50
CA ASP A 104 -0.69 9.35 4.27
C ASP A 104 -0.83 10.85 3.93
N ALA A 105 -0.99 11.19 2.65
CA ALA A 105 -1.18 12.57 2.21
C ALA A 105 -2.51 13.16 2.71
N LEU A 106 -3.60 12.41 2.65
CA LEU A 106 -4.92 12.83 3.15
C LEU A 106 -4.86 13.14 4.66
N VAL A 107 -4.21 12.26 5.42
CA VAL A 107 -4.04 12.43 6.88
C VAL A 107 -3.16 13.64 7.19
N ALA A 108 -2.02 13.78 6.50
CA ALA A 108 -1.11 14.91 6.69
C ALA A 108 -1.76 16.26 6.34
N ALA A 109 -2.65 16.28 5.35
CA ALA A 109 -3.42 17.47 4.97
C ALA A 109 -4.63 17.74 5.88
N GLY A 110 -4.89 16.93 6.91
CA GLY A 110 -6.08 17.07 7.76
C GLY A 110 -7.41 16.81 7.05
N ARG A 111 -7.37 16.09 5.92
CA ARG A 111 -8.52 15.80 5.04
C ARG A 111 -8.76 14.28 4.90
N PRO A 112 -9.01 13.53 5.99
CA PRO A 112 -9.01 12.08 5.98
C PRO A 112 -10.25 11.43 5.33
N ARG A 113 -11.26 12.20 4.93
CA ARG A 113 -12.56 11.68 4.45
C ARG A 113 -12.60 11.67 2.93
N LEU A 114 -12.47 10.49 2.33
CA LEU A 114 -12.43 10.27 0.87
C LEU A 114 -13.71 9.61 0.38
N LEU A 115 -14.40 10.28 -0.55
CA LEU A 115 -15.53 9.72 -1.28
C LEU A 115 -15.10 9.33 -2.70
N VAL A 116 -15.31 8.08 -3.10
CA VAL A 116 -15.03 7.61 -4.47
C VAL A 116 -16.32 7.13 -5.11
N LEU A 117 -16.62 7.70 -6.27
CA LEU A 117 -17.78 7.39 -7.10
C LEU A 117 -17.31 6.58 -8.31
N GLY A 118 -17.77 5.34 -8.43
CA GLY A 118 -17.42 4.47 -9.56
C GLY A 118 -16.30 3.48 -9.26
N GLY A 119 -15.62 3.05 -10.31
CA GLY A 119 -14.72 1.89 -10.28
C GLY A 119 -15.44 0.53 -10.28
N SER A 120 -14.75 -0.48 -10.80
CA SER A 120 -15.28 -1.85 -10.81
C SER A 120 -15.40 -2.42 -9.39
N PRO A 121 -16.28 -3.41 -9.15
CA PRO A 121 -16.38 -4.08 -7.84
C PRO A 121 -15.02 -4.56 -7.31
N GLY A 122 -14.21 -5.20 -8.16
CA GLY A 122 -12.87 -5.65 -7.79
C GLY A 122 -11.93 -4.51 -7.39
N SER A 123 -11.99 -3.38 -8.10
CA SER A 123 -11.19 -2.19 -7.76
C SER A 123 -11.60 -1.60 -6.41
N ARG A 124 -12.90 -1.55 -6.13
CA ARG A 124 -13.44 -1.06 -4.86
C ARG A 124 -13.04 -1.95 -3.70
N THR A 125 -13.12 -3.27 -3.86
CA THR A 125 -12.62 -4.24 -2.86
C THR A 125 -11.12 -4.06 -2.63
N HIS A 126 -10.32 -3.97 -3.70
CA HIS A 126 -8.88 -3.78 -3.59
C HIS A 126 -8.48 -2.51 -2.85
N ILE A 127 -9.11 -1.36 -3.14
CA ILE A 127 -8.85 -0.11 -2.42
C ILE A 127 -9.21 -0.26 -0.94
N ARG A 128 -10.39 -0.84 -0.64
CA ARG A 128 -10.87 -1.04 0.73
C ARG A 128 -9.91 -1.92 1.53
N ASP A 129 -9.41 -3.00 0.94
CA ASP A 129 -8.52 -3.93 1.60
C ASP A 129 -7.13 -3.31 1.82
N THR A 130 -6.59 -2.63 0.80
CA THR A 130 -5.29 -1.94 0.90
C THR A 130 -5.31 -0.85 1.98
N LEU A 131 -6.42 -0.14 2.13
CA LEU A 131 -6.56 0.98 3.05
C LEU A 131 -7.15 0.58 4.41
N ARG A 132 -7.39 -0.70 4.65
CA ARG A 132 -7.97 -1.20 5.90
C ARG A 132 -7.08 -0.86 7.09
N GLY A 133 -7.69 -0.35 8.16
CA GLY A 133 -6.98 0.03 9.40
C GLY A 133 -6.19 1.34 9.31
N ARG A 134 -6.22 2.04 8.18
CA ARG A 134 -5.64 3.37 8.05
C ARG A 134 -6.58 4.42 8.63
N PRO A 135 -6.07 5.54 9.16
CA PRO A 135 -6.88 6.62 9.74
C PRO A 135 -7.52 7.49 8.66
N ILE A 136 -8.20 6.87 7.69
CA ILE A 136 -8.98 7.52 6.65
C ILE A 136 -10.41 6.97 6.67
N HIS A 137 -11.38 7.83 6.37
CA HIS A 137 -12.76 7.43 6.20
C HIS A 137 -13.03 7.29 4.71
N LEU A 138 -13.15 6.04 4.24
CA LEU A 138 -13.37 5.73 2.84
C LEU A 138 -14.84 5.38 2.59
N GLU A 139 -15.49 6.13 1.71
CA GLU A 139 -16.81 5.79 1.19
C GLU A 139 -16.73 5.49 -0.31
N LEU A 140 -17.20 4.31 -0.71
CA LEU A 140 -17.15 3.83 -2.09
C LEU A 140 -18.59 3.65 -2.60
N LEU A 141 -19.00 4.49 -3.54
CA LEU A 141 -20.31 4.42 -4.18
C LEU A 141 -20.24 3.68 -5.51
N GLU A 142 -21.23 2.83 -5.74
CA GLU A 142 -21.41 2.14 -7.01
C GLU A 142 -21.95 3.13 -8.05
N GLY A 143 -21.43 3.03 -9.28
CA GLY A 143 -21.83 3.88 -10.41
C GLY A 143 -23.15 3.49 -11.07
N ASP A 144 -23.89 2.53 -10.52
CA ASP A 144 -25.02 1.84 -11.15
C ASP A 144 -26.36 2.04 -10.41
N ARG A 145 -26.36 2.67 -9.22
CA ARG A 145 -27.58 2.97 -8.45
C ARG A 145 -27.81 4.47 -8.35
N PRO A 146 -29.00 4.96 -8.75
CA PRO A 146 -29.35 6.37 -8.60
C PRO A 146 -29.18 6.82 -7.15
N THR A 147 -28.30 7.78 -6.93
CA THR A 147 -28.18 8.45 -5.64
C THR A 147 -29.03 9.71 -5.70
N GLY A 148 -30.12 9.77 -4.93
CA GLY A 148 -30.96 10.96 -4.90
C GLY A 148 -30.15 12.21 -4.49
N GLU A 149 -30.52 13.38 -5.02
CA GLU A 149 -29.79 14.65 -4.80
C GLU A 149 -29.48 14.94 -3.33
N LYS A 150 -30.46 14.69 -2.44
CA LYS A 150 -30.29 14.84 -1.00
C LYS A 150 -29.13 14.00 -0.47
N ARG A 151 -29.08 12.71 -0.84
CA ARG A 151 -28.01 11.81 -0.41
C ARG A 151 -26.67 12.20 -1.01
N ALA A 152 -26.64 12.59 -2.29
CA ALA A 152 -25.42 13.07 -2.93
C ALA A 152 -24.85 14.30 -2.22
N ARG A 153 -25.71 15.23 -1.80
CA ARG A 153 -25.33 16.41 -1.03
C ARG A 153 -24.82 16.07 0.36
N GLU A 154 -25.48 15.17 1.09
CA GLU A 154 -25.04 14.70 2.41
C GLU A 154 -23.65 14.05 2.35
N LEU A 155 -23.43 13.16 1.37
CA LEU A 155 -22.15 12.49 1.15
C LEU A 155 -21.06 13.47 0.76
N SER A 156 -21.39 14.41 -0.12
CA SER A 156 -20.47 15.45 -0.52
C SER A 156 -20.12 16.34 0.64
N ALA A 157 -21.08 16.80 1.44
CA ALA A 157 -20.82 17.61 2.65
C ALA A 157 -19.91 16.88 3.64
N GLY A 158 -20.12 15.56 3.81
CA GLY A 158 -19.33 14.71 4.67
C GLY A 158 -17.98 14.25 4.11
N ALA A 159 -17.57 14.67 2.91
CA ALA A 159 -16.28 14.29 2.33
C ALA A 159 -15.31 15.48 2.28
N ASP A 160 -14.02 15.23 2.47
CA ASP A 160 -12.97 16.23 2.29
C ASP A 160 -12.45 16.25 0.85
N VAL A 161 -12.46 15.08 0.18
CA VAL A 161 -12.11 14.90 -1.23
C VAL A 161 -13.14 13.98 -1.89
N ILE A 162 -13.61 14.36 -3.08
CA ILE A 162 -14.57 13.60 -3.88
C ILE A 162 -13.91 13.20 -5.20
N VAL A 163 -13.86 11.90 -5.48
CA VAL A 163 -13.27 11.35 -6.70
C VAL A 163 -14.35 10.75 -7.56
N ILE A 164 -14.50 11.24 -8.77
CA ILE A 164 -15.31 10.63 -9.83
C ILE A 164 -14.38 9.74 -10.65
N TRP A 165 -14.54 8.43 -10.54
CA TRP A 165 -13.61 7.44 -11.11
C TRP A 165 -14.27 6.51 -12.13
N GLY A 166 -13.88 6.68 -13.40
CA GLY A 166 -14.37 5.87 -14.51
C GLY A 166 -13.84 6.37 -15.85
N GLY A 167 -13.43 5.44 -16.73
CA GLY A 167 -12.96 5.76 -18.08
C GLY A 167 -14.06 5.98 -19.12
N THR A 168 -15.30 5.67 -18.75
CA THR A 168 -16.53 6.07 -19.44
C THR A 168 -17.34 6.89 -18.45
N ILE A 169 -18.05 7.90 -18.96
CA ILE A 169 -19.04 8.66 -18.19
C ILE A 169 -19.87 7.65 -17.39
N LEU A 170 -19.77 7.72 -16.05
CA LEU A 170 -20.69 7.02 -15.15
C LEU A 170 -22.10 7.30 -15.63
N ASP A 171 -23.03 6.34 -15.51
CA ASP A 171 -24.44 6.58 -15.86
C ASP A 171 -24.83 7.98 -15.39
N HIS A 172 -25.32 8.80 -16.32
CA HIS A 172 -25.65 10.19 -16.06
C HIS A 172 -26.55 10.30 -14.81
N LYS A 173 -27.38 9.30 -14.51
CA LYS A 173 -28.20 9.25 -13.29
C LYS A 173 -27.44 9.18 -11.97
N VAL A 174 -26.17 8.75 -11.98
CA VAL A 174 -25.33 8.61 -10.77
C VAL A 174 -24.31 9.74 -10.67
N SER A 175 -23.75 10.18 -11.79
CA SER A 175 -22.76 11.27 -11.78
C SER A 175 -23.38 12.65 -11.73
N GLN A 176 -24.57 12.86 -12.29
CA GLN A 176 -25.19 14.18 -12.42
C GLN A 176 -25.53 14.85 -11.09
N PRO A 177 -26.03 14.14 -10.06
CA PRO A 177 -26.15 14.70 -8.70
C PRO A 177 -24.81 15.15 -8.08
N PHE A 178 -23.69 14.64 -8.59
CA PHE A 178 -22.32 15.01 -8.19
C PHE A 178 -21.59 15.89 -9.22
N ALA A 179 -22.22 16.18 -10.36
CA ALA A 179 -21.63 17.00 -11.43
C ALA A 179 -21.87 18.49 -11.17
N ASP A 180 -23.05 18.83 -10.62
CA ASP A 180 -23.45 20.20 -10.28
C ASP A 180 -23.42 20.43 -8.76
N LEU A 181 -22.24 20.19 -8.18
CA LEU A 181 -22.03 20.17 -6.73
C LEU A 181 -21.97 21.56 -6.07
N GLY A 182 -22.13 22.63 -6.85
CA GLY A 182 -22.08 24.02 -6.39
C GLY A 182 -20.87 24.27 -5.49
N GLU A 183 -21.13 24.50 -4.20
CA GLU A 183 -20.14 24.74 -3.14
C GLU A 183 -19.08 23.62 -2.97
N PHE A 184 -19.37 22.38 -3.35
CA PHE A 184 -18.44 21.25 -3.21
C PHE A 184 -17.54 21.03 -4.44
N SER A 185 -17.64 21.88 -5.46
CA SER A 185 -16.85 21.75 -6.69
C SER A 185 -15.34 21.81 -6.44
N ALA A 186 -14.91 22.59 -5.45
CA ALA A 186 -13.50 22.78 -5.11
C ALA A 186 -12.81 21.52 -4.56
N LYS A 187 -13.56 20.56 -4.01
CA LYS A 187 -13.02 19.29 -3.48
C LYS A 187 -13.20 18.09 -4.42
N ARG A 188 -13.73 18.33 -5.62
CA ARG A 188 -14.06 17.29 -6.60
C ARG A 188 -12.94 17.14 -7.63
N ILE A 189 -12.58 15.90 -7.93
CA ILE A 189 -11.69 15.53 -9.02
C ILE A 189 -12.28 14.42 -9.89
N THR A 190 -11.95 14.43 -11.18
CA THR A 190 -12.36 13.40 -12.12
C THR A 190 -11.13 12.64 -12.61
N VAL A 191 -11.17 11.32 -12.49
CA VAL A 191 -10.09 10.42 -12.89
C VAL A 191 -10.61 9.49 -13.99
N ALA A 192 -10.24 9.80 -15.22
CA ALA A 192 -10.61 9.00 -16.40
C ALA A 192 -9.78 7.71 -16.54
N GLN A 193 -8.58 7.68 -15.96
CA GLN A 193 -7.69 6.53 -16.08
C GLN A 193 -8.14 5.38 -15.18
N ARG A 194 -8.05 4.15 -15.73
CA ARG A 194 -8.26 2.92 -14.96
C ARG A 194 -7.08 2.70 -13.99
N GLY A 195 -7.35 1.96 -12.92
CA GLY A 195 -6.35 1.52 -11.95
C GLY A 195 -6.26 2.39 -10.70
N ALA A 196 -6.13 1.74 -9.54
CA ALA A 196 -6.16 2.42 -8.24
C ALA A 196 -4.97 3.37 -8.02
N GLY A 197 -3.82 3.09 -8.66
CA GLY A 197 -2.67 4.00 -8.64
C GLY A 197 -2.92 5.34 -9.33
N SER A 198 -3.70 5.36 -10.41
CA SER A 198 -4.06 6.60 -11.10
C SER A 198 -4.99 7.46 -10.25
N LEU A 199 -5.96 6.82 -9.57
CA LEU A 199 -6.80 7.47 -8.57
C LEU A 199 -5.95 8.08 -7.45
N ALA A 200 -5.04 7.30 -6.89
CA ALA A 200 -4.20 7.73 -5.78
C ALA A 200 -3.34 8.96 -6.14
N ARG A 201 -2.67 8.93 -7.30
CA ARG A 201 -1.85 10.05 -7.78
C ARG A 201 -2.68 11.31 -8.00
N ALA A 202 -3.88 11.18 -8.57
CA ALA A 202 -4.77 12.32 -8.79
C ALA A 202 -5.21 12.98 -7.48
N VAL A 203 -5.49 12.19 -6.43
CA VAL A 203 -5.81 12.72 -5.10
C VAL A 203 -4.61 13.45 -4.49
N ILE A 204 -3.41 12.85 -4.55
CA ILE A 204 -2.18 13.48 -4.03
C ILE A 204 -1.92 14.82 -4.73
N GLU A 205 -2.05 14.86 -6.05
CA GLU A 205 -1.88 16.08 -6.83
C GLU A 205 -2.93 17.14 -6.49
N HIS A 206 -4.18 16.74 -6.28
CA HIS A 206 -5.24 17.64 -5.84
C HIS A 206 -4.94 18.28 -4.49
N LEU A 207 -4.47 17.47 -3.52
CA LEU A 207 -4.06 17.98 -2.21
C LEU A 207 -2.96 19.03 -2.35
N ARG A 208 -1.91 18.75 -3.12
CA ARG A 208 -0.80 19.69 -3.33
C ARG A 208 -1.22 21.04 -3.91
N ARG A 209 -2.25 21.07 -4.76
CA ARG A 209 -2.77 22.31 -5.37
C ARG A 209 -3.69 23.11 -4.45
N THR A 210 -4.23 22.46 -3.42
CA THR A 210 -5.24 23.04 -2.52
C THR A 210 -4.76 23.16 -1.08
N SER A 211 -3.50 22.81 -0.82
CA SER A 211 -2.76 23.06 0.43
C SER A 211 -2.10 24.44 0.43
#